data_AF-A0A1H6RKY9-F1
#
_entry.id   AF-A0A1H6RKY9-F1
#
_cell.length_a   1.000
_cell.length_b   1.000
_cell.length_c   1.000
_cell.angle_alpha   90.00
_cell.angle_beta   90.00
_cell.angle_gamma   90.00
#
_symmetry.space_group_name_H-M   'P 1'
#
loop_
_entity.id
_entity.type
_entity.pdbx_description
1 polymer ?
#
loop_
_entity_poly.entity_id
_entity_poly.type
_entity_poly.pdbx_seq_one_letter_code
_entity_poly.pdbx_strand_id
1 'polypeptide(L)' 'MRGGPNGDLSLSHARLNFAVYGACHPRYQESVRAPRPEELP' A
#
# COMPACT_ATOMS: atom_id res chain seq x y z
N MET A 1 5.07 -17.35 -9.86
CA MET A 1 4.79 -16.43 -8.73
C MET A 1 3.52 -15.68 -9.09
N ARG A 2 2.35 -16.12 -8.61
CA ARG A 2 1.07 -15.46 -8.87
C ARG A 2 1.04 -14.20 -8.01
N GLY A 3 0.91 -13.03 -8.64
CA GLY A 3 0.91 -11.74 -7.96
C GLY A 3 -0.07 -11.72 -6.79
N GLY A 4 0.45 -11.32 -5.62
CA GLY A 4 -0.38 -11.07 -4.45
C GLY A 4 -1.25 -9.81 -4.65
N PRO A 5 -1.89 -9.31 -3.59
CA PRO A 5 -2.71 -8.08 -3.67
C PRO A 5 -1.95 -6.85 -4.21
N ASN A 6 -0.61 -6.92 -4.28
CA ASN A 6 0.24 -5.87 -4.84
C ASN A 6 0.60 -6.08 -6.34
N GLY A 7 -0.07 -6.99 -7.05
CA GLY A 7 0.17 -7.26 -8.48
C GLY A 7 1.56 -7.87 -8.75
N ASP A 8 2.30 -7.31 -9.70
CA ASP A 8 3.68 -7.72 -10.04
C ASP A 8 4.74 -7.24 -9.02
N LEU A 9 4.34 -6.49 -8.00
CA LEU A 9 5.25 -6.06 -6.95
C LEU A 9 5.73 -7.27 -6.15
N SER A 10 7.02 -7.60 -6.30
CA SER A 10 7.64 -8.65 -5.50
C SER A 10 7.78 -8.22 -4.04
N LEU A 11 7.74 -9.20 -3.12
CA LEU A 11 7.94 -8.96 -1.68
C LEU A 11 9.26 -8.21 -1.41
N SER A 12 10.31 -8.50 -2.17
CA SER A 12 11.61 -7.82 -2.04
C SER A 12 11.53 -6.34 -2.38
N HIS A 13 10.83 -5.97 -3.46
CA HIS A 13 10.61 -4.57 -3.81
C HIS A 13 9.74 -3.85 -2.78
N ALA A 14 8.71 -4.52 -2.24
CA ALA A 14 7.88 -3.95 -1.18
C ALA A 14 8.69 -3.65 0.09
N ARG A 15 9.58 -4.56 0.51
CA ARG A 15 10.47 -4.35 1.67
C ARG A 15 11.46 -3.22 1.43
N LEU A 16 12.01 -3.11 0.22
CA LEU A 16 12.91 -2.01 -0.13
C LEU A 16 12.18 -0.66 -0.08
N ASN A 17 11.00 -0.57 -0.69
CA ASN A 17 10.19 0.66 -0.63
C ASN A 17 9.87 1.07 0.81
N PHE A 18 9.52 0.11 1.67
CA PHE A 18 9.29 0.41 3.08
C PHE A 18 10.56 0.88 3.80
N ALA A 19 11.72 0.28 3.52
CA ALA A 19 12.97 0.72 4.13
C ALA A 19 13.38 2.13 3.69
N VAL A 20 13.07 2.53 2.46
CA VAL A 20 13.42 3.86 1.91
C VAL A 20 12.41 4.93 2.34
N TYR A 21 11.12 4.63 2.30
CA TYR A 21 10.05 5.63 2.47
C TYR A 21 9.26 5.49 3.77
N GLY A 22 9.34 4.34 4.45
CA GLY A 22 8.53 4.03 5.62
C GLY A 22 7.04 3.90 5.33
N ALA A 23 6.23 3.85 6.39
CA ALA A 23 4.79 4.01 6.28
C ALA A 23 4.44 5.47 6.05
N CYS A 24 3.44 5.75 5.20
CA CYS A 24 2.90 7.09 5.05
C CYS A 24 2.40 7.63 6.41
N HIS A 25 2.73 8.90 6.69
CA HIS A 25 2.33 9.54 7.93
C HIS A 25 0.79 9.63 8.05
N PRO A 26 0.17 9.32 9.20
CA PRO A 26 -1.29 9.35 9.37
C PRO A 26 -1.96 10.67 8.99
N ARG A 27 -1.24 11.79 9.10
CA ARG A 27 -1.68 13.13 8.64
C ARG A 27 -2.22 13.17 7.20
N TYR A 28 -1.80 12.25 6.34
CA TYR A 28 -2.25 12.20 4.95
C TYR A 28 -3.58 11.45 4.76
N GLN A 29 -4.16 10.85 5.81
CA GLN A 29 -5.44 10.15 5.73
C GLN A 29 -6.57 11.04 5.23
N GLU A 30 -6.55 12.32 5.57
CA GLU A 30 -7.57 13.28 5.11
C GLU A 30 -7.34 13.73 3.66
N SER A 31 -6.12 13.55 3.13
CA SER A 31 -5.77 13.90 1.75
C SER A 31 -6.08 12.78 0.76
N VAL A 32 -6.31 11.56 1.23
CA VAL A 32 -6.69 10.44 0.38
C VAL A 32 -8.21 10.35 0.26
N ARG A 33 -8.68 9.88 -0.88
CA ARG A 33 -10.09 9.57 -1.11
C ARG A 33 -10.58 8.54 -0.08
N ALA A 34 -11.82 8.70 0.37
CA ALA A 34 -12.49 7.70 1.20
C ALA A 34 -12.65 6.35 0.45
N PRO A 35 -12.53 5.20 1.15
CA PRO A 35 -12.69 3.89 0.55
C PRO A 35 -14.12 3.69 0.03
N ARG A 36 -14.27 2.90 -1.05
CA ARG A 36 -15.57 2.44 -1.55
C ARG A 36 -16.18 1.41 -0.61
N PRO A 37 -17.51 1.24 -0.62
CA PRO A 37 -18.16 0.15 0.10
C PRO A 37 -17.54 -1.23 -0.21
N GLU A 38 -17.23 -1.49 -1.47
CA GLU A 38 -16.58 -2.73 -1.93
C GLU A 38 -15.08 -2.86 -1.59
N GLU A 39 -14.46 -1.83 -1.01
CA GLU A 39 -13.06 -1.83 -0.54
C GLU A 39 -12.95 -1.97 0.99
N LEU A 40 -14.08 -1.97 1.70
CA LEU A 40 -14.12 -2.16 3.15
C LEU A 40 -13.99 -3.66 3.50
N PRO A 41 -13.29 -4.00 4.60
CA PRO A 41 -13.11 -5.39 5.04
C PRO A 41 -14.39 -6.04 5.57
#